data_AF-A0A2G2XN71-F1
#
_entry.id   AF-A0A2G2XN71-F1
#
_cell.length_a   1.000
_cell.length_b   1.000
_cell.length_c   1.000
_cell.angle_alpha   90.00
_cell.angle_beta   90.00
_cell.angle_gamma   90.00
#
_symmetry.space_group_name_H-M   'P 1'
#
loop_
_entity.id
_entity.type
_entity.pdbx_description
1 polymer ?
#
loop_
_entity_poly.entity_id
_entity_poly.type
_entity_poly.pdbx_seq_one_letter_code
_entity_poly.pdbx_strand_id
1 'polypeptide(L)'
;MSRRRRFGPSSEIQKLAKILPTYLDMSGFSDQKVRTDWSTIEVYRDKMANPFIVQYVDGIAQQTICSLDCGPFVAAYTKYLRDGLQVPNDGLDVGLLCKRFAALL
;
A
#
# COMPACT_ATOMS: atom_id res chain seq x y z
N MET A 1 -6.02 -29.77 -12.72
CA MET A 1 -5.10 -29.03 -11.81
C MET A 1 -4.52 -27.84 -12.57
N SER A 2 -4.77 -26.62 -12.11
CA SER A 2 -4.32 -25.38 -12.79
C SER A 2 -2.82 -25.16 -12.52
N ARG A 3 -2.00 -25.31 -13.56
CA ARG A 3 -0.55 -25.11 -13.51
C ARG A 3 -0.30 -23.60 -13.40
N ARG A 4 -0.15 -23.08 -12.17
CA ARG A 4 0.29 -21.68 -11.93
C ARG A 4 1.64 -21.47 -12.63
N ARG A 5 1.61 -20.85 -13.80
CA ARG A 5 2.81 -20.36 -14.49
C ARG A 5 3.35 -19.21 -13.65
N ARG A 6 4.44 -19.44 -12.93
CA ARG A 6 5.20 -18.34 -12.30
C ARG A 6 5.88 -17.58 -13.42
N PHE A 7 5.28 -16.48 -13.84
CA PHE A 7 5.94 -15.53 -14.74
C PHE A 7 6.98 -14.78 -13.89
N GLY A 8 8.25 -14.84 -14.31
CA GLY A 8 9.27 -13.94 -13.77
C GLY A 8 8.89 -12.49 -14.07
N PRO A 9 9.37 -11.51 -13.30
CA PRO A 9 9.08 -10.11 -13.57
C PRO A 9 9.52 -9.75 -15.00
N SER A 10 8.65 -9.07 -15.75
CA SER A 10 8.99 -8.56 -17.09
C SER A 10 10.31 -7.76 -17.05
N SER A 11 11.08 -7.82 -18.12
CA SER A 11 12.32 -7.05 -18.26
C SER A 11 12.08 -5.54 -18.09
N GLU A 12 10.88 -5.04 -18.41
CA GLU A 12 10.48 -3.65 -18.18
C GLU A 12 10.30 -3.34 -16.69
N ILE A 13 9.67 -4.24 -15.94
CA ILE A 13 9.47 -4.10 -14.48
C ILE A 13 10.83 -4.08 -13.77
N GLN A 14 11.77 -4.94 -14.21
CA GLN A 14 13.12 -4.97 -13.65
C GLN A 14 13.92 -3.69 -13.94
N LYS A 15 13.69 -3.05 -15.09
CA LYS A 15 14.32 -1.76 -15.45
C LYS A 15 13.71 -0.61 -14.63
N LEU A 16 12.38 -0.57 -14.53
CA LEU A 16 11.68 0.44 -13.74
C LEU A 16 12.05 0.35 -12.26
N ALA A 17 12.11 -0.85 -11.68
CA ALA A 17 12.51 -1.05 -10.28
C ALA A 17 13.92 -0.49 -9.97
N LYS A 18 14.82 -0.42 -10.96
CA LYS A 18 16.17 0.15 -10.79
C LYS A 18 16.20 1.68 -10.89
N ILE A 19 15.34 2.28 -11.72
CA ILE A 19 15.36 3.72 -12.01
C ILE A 19 14.43 4.49 -11.06
N LEU A 20 13.35 3.87 -10.61
CA LEU A 20 12.32 4.48 -9.77
C LEU A 20 12.88 5.11 -8.48
N PRO A 21 13.76 4.44 -7.69
CA PRO A 21 14.27 5.04 -6.46
C PRO A 21 15.07 6.32 -6.72
N THR A 22 15.93 6.31 -7.75
CA THR A 22 16.75 7.46 -8.13
C THR A 22 15.90 8.61 -8.67
N TYR A 23 14.86 8.30 -9.44
CA TYR A 23 13.93 9.31 -9.95
C TYR A 23 13.14 9.98 -8.81
N LEU A 24 12.64 9.20 -7.84
CA LEU A 24 11.90 9.72 -6.69
C LEU A 24 12.78 10.59 -5.78
N ASP A 25 14.05 10.24 -5.64
CA ASP A 25 15.05 11.03 -4.92
C ASP A 25 15.33 12.37 -5.63
N MET A 26 15.67 12.34 -6.93
CA MET A 26 15.95 13.55 -7.72
C MET A 26 14.75 14.49 -7.87
N SER A 27 13.54 13.94 -7.94
CA SER A 27 12.31 14.73 -8.04
C SER A 27 11.94 15.42 -6.72
N GLY A 28 12.64 15.14 -5.62
CA GLY A 28 12.30 15.66 -4.30
C GLY A 28 10.96 15.13 -3.79
N PHE A 29 10.46 14.01 -4.32
CA PHE A 29 9.16 13.43 -3.94
C PHE A 29 9.09 13.14 -2.44
N SER A 30 10.20 12.65 -1.87
CA SER A 30 10.34 12.37 -0.44
C SER A 30 10.60 13.63 0.41
N ASP A 31 11.17 14.69 -0.20
CA ASP A 31 11.46 15.97 0.44
C ASP A 31 10.22 16.86 0.53
N GLN A 32 9.25 16.64 -0.35
CA GLN A 32 7.93 17.24 -0.31
C GLN A 32 7.05 16.59 0.80
N LYS A 33 7.59 16.49 2.02
CA LYS A 33 6.81 16.31 3.26
C LYS A 33 6.10 17.58 3.71
N VAL A 34 6.21 18.67 2.94
CA VAL A 34 5.35 19.83 3.11
C VAL A 34 3.93 19.35 2.82
N ARG A 35 3.17 19.13 3.90
CA ARG A 35 1.71 19.00 3.85
C ARG A 35 1.25 20.00 2.80
N THR A 36 0.66 19.51 1.71
CA THR A 36 -0.04 20.39 0.78
C THR A 36 -1.01 21.19 1.65
N ASP A 37 -0.74 22.47 1.82
CA ASP A 37 -1.59 23.32 2.63
C ASP A 37 -2.85 23.60 1.81
N TRP A 38 -3.78 22.65 1.90
CA TRP A 38 -5.07 22.70 1.23
C TRP A 38 -5.84 23.98 1.57
N SER A 39 -5.44 24.74 2.61
CA SER A 39 -6.06 26.00 2.99
C SER A 39 -5.74 27.15 2.04
N THR A 40 -4.66 27.02 1.25
CA THR A 40 -4.27 27.99 0.22
C THR A 40 -5.08 27.86 -1.07
N ILE A 41 -5.85 26.79 -1.24
CA ILE A 41 -6.67 26.53 -2.42
C ILE A 41 -8.11 26.97 -2.14
N GLU A 42 -8.56 28.07 -2.76
CA GLU A 42 -9.87 28.70 -2.49
C GLU A 42 -11.05 27.71 -2.56
N VAL A 43 -11.00 26.74 -3.47
CA VAL A 43 -12.05 25.71 -3.65
C VAL A 43 -12.21 24.78 -2.43
N TYR A 44 -11.17 24.63 -1.61
CA TYR A 44 -11.16 23.73 -0.45
C TYR A 44 -11.28 24.45 0.90
N ARG A 45 -11.33 25.78 0.92
CA ARG A 45 -11.36 26.59 2.14
C ARG A 45 -12.57 26.27 3.05
N ASP A 46 -13.73 26.00 2.46
CA ASP A 46 -14.96 25.64 3.19
C ASP A 46 -14.97 24.16 3.63
N LYS A 47 -14.20 23.30 2.96
CA LYS A 47 -14.04 21.87 3.30
C LYS A 47 -13.11 21.65 4.50
N MET A 48 -12.37 22.67 4.93
CA MET A 48 -11.52 22.65 6.13
C MET A 48 -12.31 22.51 7.44
N ALA A 49 -13.62 22.82 7.45
CA ALA A 49 -14.48 22.60 8.60
C ALA A 49 -14.67 21.10 8.93
N ASN A 50 -14.31 20.20 8.00
CA ASN A 50 -14.31 18.76 8.20
C ASN A 50 -12.93 18.17 7.84
N PRO A 51 -11.90 18.38 8.68
CA PRO A 51 -10.55 17.95 8.37
C PRO A 51 -10.48 16.41 8.41
N PHE A 52 -10.36 15.79 7.24
CA PHE A 52 -10.01 14.38 7.16
C PHE A 52 -8.58 14.19 7.68
N ILE A 53 -8.46 13.55 8.85
CA ILE A 53 -7.16 13.22 9.43
C ILE A 53 -6.62 12.01 8.68
N VAL A 54 -5.60 12.22 7.86
CA VAL A 54 -4.82 11.15 7.23
C VAL A 54 -3.72 10.72 8.21
N GLN A 55 -3.71 9.44 8.57
CA GLN A 55 -2.68 8.85 9.42
C GLN A 55 -1.81 7.90 8.59
N TYR A 56 -0.48 8.11 8.66
CA TYR A 56 0.48 7.17 8.12
C TYR A 56 0.89 6.18 9.21
N VAL A 57 0.86 4.89 8.88
CA VAL A 57 1.25 3.80 9.79
C VAL A 57 2.46 3.12 9.18
N ASP A 58 3.58 3.14 9.90
CA ASP A 58 4.84 2.52 9.50
C ASP A 58 5.07 1.20 10.26
N GLY A 59 6.03 0.40 9.80
CA GLY A 59 6.44 -0.84 10.45
C GLY A 59 5.42 -1.97 10.33
N ILE A 60 4.41 -1.84 9.47
CA ILE A 60 3.48 -2.93 9.15
C ILE A 60 4.15 -3.93 8.21
N ALA A 61 3.69 -5.17 8.25
CA ALA A 61 4.16 -6.18 7.31
C ALA A 61 4.07 -5.67 5.86
N GLN A 62 5.06 -6.01 5.03
CA GLN A 62 5.04 -5.63 3.63
C GLN A 62 5.00 -6.89 2.76
N GLN A 63 4.27 -6.82 1.65
CA GLN A 63 4.38 -7.86 0.64
C GLN A 63 5.80 -7.88 0.07
N THR A 64 6.27 -9.06 -0.31
CA THR A 64 7.59 -9.17 -0.95
C THR A 64 7.61 -8.41 -2.28
N ILE A 65 8.74 -7.79 -2.60
CA ILE A 65 8.92 -7.11 -3.88
C ILE A 65 8.61 -8.08 -5.03
N CYS A 66 7.91 -7.58 -6.06
CA CYS A 66 7.42 -8.38 -7.20
C CYS A 66 6.33 -9.41 -6.87
N SER A 67 5.69 -9.36 -5.69
CA SER A 67 4.47 -10.14 -5.42
C SER A 67 3.20 -9.47 -5.99
N LEU A 68 2.27 -10.30 -6.46
CA LEU A 68 0.92 -9.89 -6.92
C LEU A 68 -0.14 -10.09 -5.82
N ASP A 69 0.27 -10.33 -4.58
CA ASP A 69 -0.62 -10.67 -3.46
C ASP A 69 -1.16 -9.43 -2.71
N CYS A 70 -1.21 -8.26 -3.35
CA CYS A 70 -1.61 -7.02 -2.70
C CYS A 70 -3.05 -7.05 -2.17
N GLY A 71 -3.96 -7.75 -2.86
CA GLY A 71 -5.37 -7.88 -2.46
C GLY A 71 -5.54 -8.49 -1.07
N PRO A 72 -5.02 -9.70 -0.82
CA PRO A 72 -5.03 -10.32 0.51
C PRO A 72 -4.45 -9.46 1.63
N PHE A 73 -3.35 -8.74 1.37
CA PHE A 73 -2.74 -7.81 2.34
C PHE A 73 -3.69 -6.66 2.69
N VAL A 74 -4.24 -5.97 1.68
CA VAL A 74 -5.19 -4.86 1.89
C VAL A 74 -6.42 -5.34 2.64
N ALA A 75 -6.99 -6.49 2.26
CA ALA A 75 -8.16 -7.06 2.93
C ALA A 75 -7.89 -7.46 4.39
N ALA A 76 -6.67 -7.90 4.71
CA ALA A 76 -6.27 -8.15 6.08
C ALA A 76 -6.15 -6.84 6.88
N TYR A 77 -5.50 -5.81 6.32
CA TYR A 77 -5.35 -4.52 7.00
C TYR A 77 -6.66 -3.82 7.26
N THR A 78 -7.57 -3.81 6.29
CA THR A 78 -8.90 -3.24 6.51
C THR A 78 -9.64 -3.97 7.63
N LYS A 79 -9.46 -5.28 7.76
CA LYS A 79 -10.04 -6.06 8.87
C LYS A 79 -9.44 -5.69 10.23
N TYR A 80 -8.11 -5.65 10.35
CA TYR A 80 -7.46 -5.25 11.61
C TYR A 80 -7.88 -3.85 12.05
N LEU A 81 -7.86 -2.89 11.13
CA LEU A 81 -8.27 -1.50 11.41
C LEU A 81 -9.75 -1.40 11.80
N ARG A 82 -10.62 -2.16 11.12
CA ARG A 82 -12.05 -2.21 11.45
C ARG A 82 -12.29 -2.74 12.87
N ASP A 83 -11.50 -3.74 13.27
CA ASP A 83 -11.61 -4.37 14.59
C ASP A 83 -10.84 -3.57 15.67
N GLY A 84 -10.22 -2.43 15.32
CA GLY A 84 -9.41 -1.61 16.24
C GLY A 84 -8.12 -2.27 16.70
N LEU A 85 -7.66 -3.30 15.98
CA LEU A 85 -6.48 -4.08 16.30
C LEU A 85 -5.22 -3.47 15.65
N GLN A 86 -4.08 -3.64 16.31
CA GLN A 86 -2.80 -3.27 15.73
C GLN A 86 -2.49 -4.17 14.53
N VAL A 87 -2.08 -3.55 13.42
CA VAL A 87 -1.66 -4.27 12.23
C VAL A 87 -0.35 -5.02 12.54
N PRO A 88 -0.27 -6.34 12.26
CA PRO A 88 0.93 -7.13 12.51
C PRO A 88 2.13 -6.61 11.72
N ASN A 89 3.30 -6.64 12.36
CA ASN A 89 4.60 -6.31 11.74
C ASN A 89 5.34 -7.57 11.27
N ASP A 90 4.95 -8.74 11.78
CA ASP A 90 5.32 -10.04 11.28
C ASP A 90 4.55 -10.36 9.99
N GLY A 91 5.24 -10.96 9.02
CA GLY A 91 4.70 -11.19 7.68
C GLY A 91 3.33 -11.88 7.69
N LEU A 92 2.42 -11.44 6.82
CA LEU A 92 1.12 -12.07 6.66
C LEU A 92 1.21 -13.36 5.82
N ASP A 93 0.60 -14.45 6.30
CA ASP A 93 0.45 -15.67 5.51
C ASP A 93 -0.65 -15.48 4.45
N VAL A 94 -0.22 -15.14 3.23
CA VAL A 94 -1.09 -14.99 2.06
C VAL A 94 -1.88 -16.26 1.76
N GLY A 95 -1.28 -17.43 1.93
CA GLY A 95 -1.93 -18.72 1.66
C GLY A 95 -3.11 -18.95 2.60
N LEU A 96 -2.93 -18.64 3.88
CA LEU A 96 -4.01 -18.68 4.88
C LEU A 96 -5.09 -17.64 4.57
N LEU A 97 -4.71 -16.40 4.27
CA LEU A 97 -5.63 -15.31 3.94
C LEU A 97 -6.48 -15.65 2.71
N CYS A 98 -5.87 -16.21 1.66
CA CYS A 98 -6.59 -16.62 0.45
C CYS A 98 -7.62 -17.71 0.75
N LYS A 99 -7.27 -18.73 1.56
CA LYS A 99 -8.22 -19.77 1.97
C LYS A 99 -9.39 -19.18 2.76
N ARG A 100 -9.09 -18.28 3.70
CA ARG A 100 -10.11 -17.64 4.55
C ARG A 100 -11.07 -16.79 3.73
N PHE A 101 -10.55 -15.95 2.82
CA PHE A 101 -11.39 -15.08 1.99
C PHE A 101 -12.14 -15.86 0.92
N ALA A 102 -11.55 -16.91 0.34
CA ALA A 102 -12.23 -17.78 -0.61
C ALA A 102 -13.42 -18.53 0.04
N ALA A 103 -13.34 -18.87 1.33
CA ALA A 103 -14.45 -19.49 2.06
C ALA A 103 -15.60 -18.51 2.40
N LEU A 104 -15.39 -17.21 2.22
CA LEU A 104 -16.40 -16.17 2.45
C LEU A 104 -17.13 -15.74 1.17
N LEU A 105 -16.74 -16.31 0.01
CA LEU A 105 -17.33 -16.09 -1.31
C LEU A 105 -18.11 -17.35 -1.74
#